data_AF-A0A973F4G5-F1
#
_entry.id   AF-A0A973F4G5-F1
#
_cell.length_a   1.000
_cell.length_b   1.000
_cell.length_c   1.000
_cell.angle_alpha   90.00
_cell.angle_beta   90.00
_cell.angle_gamma   90.00
#
_symmetry.space_group_name_H-M   'P 1'
#
loop_
_entity.id
_entity.type
_entity.pdbx_description
1 polymer ?
#
loop_
_entity_poly.entity_id
_entity_poly.type
_entity_poly.pdbx_seq_one_letter_code
_entity_poly.pdbx_strand_id
1 'polypeptide(L)'
;MLKPIIATTLFLILKEYIEKITPRRKPLMLQQRSSVTSYFNIVALSFFLWLGIFQPCFANSKSTNQKEVVDCFENRITIELKDQTIKDIVQNIPHLDGWIIEIDNTLTQKRVSKKLFNVTPQELIKRVLSDVNSFIIYDNSNRRITVKSLDNAS
;
A
#
# COMPACT_ATOMS: atom_id res chain seq x y z
N MET A 1 4.65 10.91 14.86
CA MET A 1 5.41 10.75 16.12
C MET A 1 4.63 10.05 17.25
N LEU A 2 3.44 9.49 17.01
CA LEU A 2 2.65 8.80 18.07
C LEU A 2 3.07 7.33 18.31
N LYS A 3 3.56 6.64 17.27
CA LYS A 3 3.96 5.22 17.32
C LYS A 3 5.04 4.86 18.38
N PRO A 4 6.10 5.67 18.62
CA PRO A 4 7.10 5.30 19.63
C PRO A 4 6.57 5.39 21.06
N ILE A 5 5.58 6.23 21.33
CA ILE A 5 5.01 6.42 22.67
C ILE A 5 4.19 5.19 23.08
N ILE A 6 3.37 4.64 22.16
CA ILE A 6 2.56 3.45 22.44
C ILE A 6 3.46 2.24 22.72
N ALA A 7 4.56 2.09 21.97
CA ALA A 7 5.50 0.98 22.16
C ALA A 7 6.23 1.06 23.51
N THR A 8 6.65 2.24 23.95
CA THR A 8 7.28 2.41 25.27
C THR A 8 6.30 2.21 26.41
N THR A 9 5.05 2.68 26.28
CA THR A 9 4.02 2.43 27.30
C THR A 9 3.68 0.94 27.42
N LEU A 10 3.55 0.22 26.30
CA LEU A 10 3.29 -1.21 26.32
C LEU A 10 4.44 -2.00 26.97
N PHE A 11 5.69 -1.61 26.66
CA PHE A 11 6.88 -2.25 27.24
C PHE A 11 6.95 -2.06 28.76
N LEU A 12 6.63 -0.86 29.25
CA LEU A 12 6.64 -0.56 30.69
C LEU A 12 5.57 -1.38 31.44
N ILE A 13 4.36 -1.48 30.90
CA ILE A 13 3.28 -2.28 31.49
C ILE A 13 3.67 -3.77 31.50
N LEU A 14 4.24 -4.27 30.40
CA LEU A 14 4.67 -5.66 30.31
C LEU A 14 5.78 -5.97 31.32
N LYS A 15 6.76 -5.07 31.47
CA LYS A 15 7.84 -5.22 32.44
C LYS A 15 7.30 -5.28 33.88
N GLU A 16 6.41 -4.37 34.23
CA GLU A 16 5.79 -4.33 35.56
C GLU A 16 4.96 -5.60 35.82
N TYR A 17 4.23 -6.09 34.82
CA TYR A 17 3.46 -7.32 34.91
C TYR A 17 4.36 -8.56 35.13
N ILE A 18 5.49 -8.65 34.41
CA ILE A 18 6.48 -9.72 34.58
C ILE A 18 7.10 -9.67 35.98
N GLU A 19 7.49 -8.49 36.47
CA GLU A 19 8.04 -8.34 37.83
C GLU A 19 7.02 -8.71 38.92
N LYS A 20 5.73 -8.43 38.70
CA LYS A 20 4.66 -8.75 39.64
C LYS A 20 4.33 -10.24 39.71
N ILE A 21 4.51 -10.97 38.60
CA ILE A 21 4.22 -12.41 38.49
C ILE A 21 5.43 -13.27 38.81
N THR A 22 6.63 -12.71 38.71
CA THR A 22 7.88 -13.40 39.08
C THR A 22 8.25 -12.96 40.50
N PRO A 23 7.71 -13.58 41.57
CA PRO A 23 8.09 -13.21 42.93
C PRO A 23 9.60 -13.34 43.04
N ARG A 24 10.24 -12.32 43.62
CA ARG A 24 11.68 -12.24 43.95
C ARG A 24 12.07 -13.42 44.85
N ARG A 25 12.17 -14.61 44.26
CA ARG A 25 12.60 -15.82 44.95
C ARG A 25 14.10 -15.91 44.75
N LYS A 26 14.78 -16.00 45.89
CA LYS A 26 16.14 -16.49 46.08
C LYS A 26 16.49 -17.55 45.04
N PRO A 27 17.75 -17.63 44.58
CA PRO A 27 18.16 -18.50 43.47
C PRO A 27 17.75 -19.95 43.80
N LEU A 28 16.64 -20.39 43.20
CA LEU A 28 16.17 -21.75 43.29
C LEU A 28 17.06 -22.57 42.36
N MET A 29 17.74 -23.55 42.96
CA MET A 29 18.52 -24.53 42.23
C MET A 29 17.73 -25.10 41.06
N LEU A 30 18.39 -25.06 39.90
CA LEU A 30 18.00 -25.63 38.62
C LEU A 30 17.48 -27.07 38.76
N GLN A 31 16.17 -27.25 38.80
CA GLN A 31 15.54 -28.49 38.35
C GLN A 31 14.11 -28.22 37.88
N GLN A 32 13.96 -28.01 36.57
CA GLN A 32 12.90 -28.59 35.71
C GLN A 32 13.08 -28.06 34.28
N ARG A 33 13.69 -28.88 33.41
CA ARG A 33 14.08 -28.55 32.04
C ARG A 33 12.95 -28.68 31.00
N SER A 34 11.72 -29.02 31.40
CA SER A 34 10.67 -29.44 30.46
C SER A 34 9.52 -28.44 30.23
N SER A 35 9.30 -27.48 31.13
CA SER A 35 8.21 -26.48 30.97
C SER A 35 8.67 -25.13 30.41
N VAL A 36 9.94 -24.77 30.63
CA VAL A 36 10.51 -23.48 30.19
C VAL A 36 10.64 -23.43 28.65
N THR A 37 11.05 -24.53 28.02
CA THR A 37 11.16 -24.65 26.57
C THR A 37 9.80 -24.50 25.87
N SER A 38 8.72 -25.02 26.47
CA SER A 38 7.37 -24.85 25.91
C SER A 38 6.88 -23.41 25.97
N TYR A 39 7.18 -22.69 27.05
CA TYR A 39 6.80 -21.28 27.18
C TYR A 39 7.57 -20.39 26.19
N PHE A 40 8.89 -20.59 26.05
CA PHE A 40 9.69 -19.87 25.06
C PHE A 40 9.23 -20.14 23.63
N ASN A 41 8.83 -21.37 23.31
CA ASN A 41 8.29 -21.70 22.00
C ASN A 41 6.95 -21.00 21.74
N ILE A 42 6.04 -20.92 22.72
CA ILE A 42 4.75 -20.20 22.55
C ILE A 42 4.97 -18.70 22.36
N VAL A 43 5.88 -18.10 23.14
CA VAL A 43 6.23 -16.67 23.02
C VAL A 43 6.89 -16.38 21.68
N ALA A 44 7.82 -17.25 21.22
CA ALA A 44 8.45 -17.13 19.92
C ALA A 44 7.44 -17.30 18.78
N LEU A 45 6.56 -18.30 18.85
CA LEU A 45 5.53 -18.54 17.83
C LEU A 45 4.58 -17.32 17.71
N SER A 46 4.20 -16.74 18.86
CA SER A 46 3.36 -15.55 18.92
C SER A 46 4.08 -14.32 18.34
N PHE A 47 5.38 -14.20 18.56
CA PHE A 47 6.22 -13.14 17.99
C PHE A 47 6.39 -13.28 16.47
N PHE A 48 6.57 -14.50 15.96
CA PHE A 48 6.62 -14.77 14.52
C PHE A 48 5.28 -14.53 13.83
N LEU A 49 4.16 -14.86 14.47
CA LEU A 49 2.82 -14.53 13.99
C LEU A 49 2.60 -13.01 13.92
N TRP A 50 3.07 -12.28 14.93
CA TRP A 50 3.01 -10.82 14.93
C TRP A 50 3.89 -10.21 13.82
N LEU A 51 5.13 -10.67 13.64
CA LEU A 51 6.00 -10.23 12.54
C LEU A 51 5.47 -10.61 11.15
N GLY A 52 4.77 -11.75 11.04
CA GLY A 52 4.12 -12.18 9.79
C GLY A 52 2.97 -11.27 9.36
N ILE A 53 2.19 -10.74 10.32
CA ILE A 53 1.11 -9.77 10.05
C ILE A 53 1.68 -8.38 9.72
N PHE A 54 2.90 -8.07 10.19
CA PHE A 54 3.65 -6.85 9.88
C PHE A 54 4.66 -7.03 8.75
N GLN A 55 4.49 -8.02 7.86
CA GLN A 55 5.28 -8.01 6.63
C GLN A 55 4.95 -6.75 5.83
N PRO A 56 5.92 -5.87 5.52
CA PRO A 56 5.72 -4.89 4.46
C PRO A 56 5.35 -5.68 3.19
N CYS A 57 4.28 -5.26 2.52
CA CYS A 57 3.91 -5.73 1.19
C CYS A 57 5.06 -5.41 0.22
N PHE A 58 6.08 -6.25 0.19
CA PHE A 58 7.03 -6.29 -0.91
C PHE A 58 6.28 -6.90 -2.09
N ALA A 59 5.60 -6.04 -2.83
CA ALA A 59 5.04 -6.39 -4.13
C ALA A 59 6.19 -6.92 -4.99
N ASN A 60 6.08 -8.19 -5.35
CA ASN A 60 6.91 -8.86 -6.32
C ASN A 60 6.56 -8.27 -7.70
N SER A 61 7.12 -7.12 -8.07
CA SER A 61 7.04 -6.64 -9.45
C SER A 61 8.34 -6.98 -10.17
N LYS A 62 8.29 -8.04 -10.99
CA LYS A 62 9.27 -8.25 -12.05
C LYS A 62 9.04 -7.19 -13.13
N SER A 63 9.61 -6.00 -12.95
CA SER A 63 9.69 -5.02 -14.04
C SER A 63 10.92 -4.13 -13.85
N THR A 64 11.89 -4.31 -14.73
CA THR A 64 13.28 -3.85 -14.60
C THR A 64 13.48 -2.35 -14.85
N ASN A 65 12.48 -1.47 -14.71
CA ASN A 65 12.67 -0.03 -14.99
C ASN A 65 11.92 0.96 -14.08
N GLN A 66 11.19 0.52 -13.06
CA GLN A 66 10.56 1.43 -12.11
C GLN A 66 10.66 0.88 -10.69
N LYS A 67 11.41 1.60 -9.84
CA LYS A 67 11.52 1.31 -8.41
C LYS A 67 10.30 1.93 -7.73
N GLU A 68 9.21 1.19 -7.68
CA GLU A 68 7.97 1.61 -7.04
C GLU A 68 8.07 1.30 -5.53
N VAL A 69 8.19 2.35 -4.71
CA VAL A 69 8.07 2.24 -3.25
C VAL A 69 6.61 2.58 -2.92
N VAL A 70 5.81 1.55 -2.65
CA VAL A 70 4.37 1.68 -2.35
C VAL A 70 4.19 1.77 -0.83
N ASP A 71 3.89 2.97 -0.34
CA ASP A 71 3.60 3.23 1.08
C ASP A 71 2.12 2.89 1.38
N CYS A 72 1.88 1.87 2.20
CA CYS A 72 0.60 1.12 2.27
C CYS A 72 -0.50 1.74 3.16
N PHE A 73 -0.50 3.04 3.48
CA PHE A 73 -1.54 3.63 4.35
C PHE A 73 -2.45 4.66 3.68
N GLU A 74 -1.97 5.27 2.61
CA GLU A 74 -2.76 5.92 1.57
C GLU A 74 -1.90 5.65 0.33
N ASN A 75 -2.37 4.92 -0.68
CA ASN A 75 -1.58 4.56 -1.88
C ASN A 75 -1.24 5.83 -2.68
N ARG A 76 -0.41 6.71 -2.12
CA ARG A 76 0.05 7.95 -2.70
C ARG A 76 1.38 7.65 -3.34
N ILE A 77 1.45 7.96 -4.62
CA ILE A 77 2.61 7.72 -5.45
C ILE A 77 3.18 9.06 -5.89
N THR A 78 4.50 9.07 -6.10
CA THR A 78 5.16 10.11 -6.88
C THR A 78 5.49 9.50 -8.23
N ILE A 79 4.97 10.10 -9.30
CA ILE A 79 5.12 9.58 -10.66
C ILE A 79 5.64 10.66 -11.59
N GLU A 80 6.55 10.26 -12.48
CA GLU A 80 7.10 11.11 -13.52
C GLU A 80 6.73 10.50 -14.87
N LEU A 81 5.75 11.11 -15.53
CA LEU A 81 5.32 10.77 -16.88
C LEU A 81 6.22 11.53 -17.87
N LYS A 82 6.90 10.79 -18.74
CA LYS A 82 7.74 11.34 -19.81
C LYS A 82 7.19 10.88 -21.15
N ASP A 83 6.58 11.80 -21.88
CA ASP A 83 6.09 11.57 -23.25
C ASP A 83 5.24 10.29 -23.40
N GLN A 84 4.36 10.06 -22.42
CA GLN A 84 3.48 8.88 -22.42
C GLN A 84 2.13 9.20 -23.06
N THR A 85 1.55 8.21 -23.75
CA THR A 85 0.20 8.36 -24.30
C THR A 85 -0.85 8.24 -23.19
N ILE A 86 -1.99 8.93 -23.35
CA ILE A 86 -3.12 8.79 -22.41
C ILE A 86 -3.57 7.33 -22.28
N LYS A 87 -3.56 6.60 -23.39
CA LYS A 87 -3.90 5.17 -23.40
C LYS A 87 -3.00 4.37 -22.48
N ASP A 88 -1.68 4.54 -22.60
CA ASP A 88 -0.72 3.81 -21.76
C ASP A 88 -0.88 4.20 -20.30
N ILE A 89 -1.10 5.50 -20.01
CA ILE A 89 -1.28 5.98 -18.63
C ILE A 89 -2.50 5.33 -17.99
N VAL A 90 -3.64 5.31 -18.68
CA VAL A 90 -4.90 4.78 -18.15
C VAL A 90 -4.87 3.25 -18.03
N GLN A 91 -4.23 2.54 -18.97
CA GLN A 91 -4.13 1.07 -18.95
C GLN A 91 -3.19 0.54 -17.85
N ASN A 92 -2.16 1.29 -17.47
CA ASN A 92 -1.18 0.86 -16.46
C ASN A 92 -1.62 1.10 -15.00
N ILE A 93 -2.89 1.41 -14.76
CA ILE A 93 -3.36 1.75 -13.42
C ILE A 93 -3.76 0.47 -12.67
N PRO A 94 -3.09 0.13 -11.55
CA PRO A 94 -3.21 -1.16 -10.87
C PRO A 94 -4.56 -1.44 -10.18
N HIS A 95 -5.59 -0.63 -10.45
CA HIS A 95 -6.92 -0.75 -9.86
C HIS A 95 -8.05 -0.89 -10.89
N LEU A 96 -7.73 -1.02 -12.18
CA LEU A 96 -8.70 -1.19 -13.25
C LEU A 96 -8.84 -2.64 -13.72
N ASP A 97 -8.31 -3.60 -12.95
CA ASP A 97 -8.45 -5.03 -13.26
C ASP A 97 -9.92 -5.42 -13.40
N GLY A 98 -10.27 -5.94 -14.58
CA GLY A 98 -11.63 -6.35 -14.92
C GLY A 98 -12.56 -5.24 -15.42
N TRP A 99 -12.06 -4.01 -15.62
CA TRP A 99 -12.80 -2.93 -16.26
C TRP A 99 -12.49 -2.85 -17.77
N ILE A 100 -13.53 -2.63 -18.57
CA ILE A 100 -13.40 -2.34 -20.00
C ILE A 100 -13.15 -0.84 -20.13
N ILE A 101 -11.96 -0.48 -20.62
CA ILE A 101 -11.56 0.93 -20.80
C ILE A 101 -11.73 1.30 -22.27
N GLU A 102 -12.62 2.25 -22.53
CA GLU A 102 -12.88 2.80 -23.86
C GLU A 102 -12.38 4.25 -23.88
N ILE A 103 -11.44 4.56 -24.77
CA ILE A 103 -10.82 5.89 -24.88
C ILE A 103 -11.12 6.43 -26.27
N ASP A 104 -11.64 7.66 -26.32
CA ASP A 104 -11.91 8.33 -27.59
C ASP A 104 -10.63 8.41 -28.45
N ASN A 105 -10.76 8.12 -29.74
CA ASN A 105 -9.61 8.01 -30.66
C ASN A 105 -8.77 9.29 -30.67
N THR A 106 -9.43 10.45 -30.54
CA THR A 106 -8.79 11.77 -30.47
C THR A 106 -7.83 11.92 -29.28
N LEU A 107 -8.08 11.19 -28.19
CA LEU A 107 -7.27 11.21 -26.97
C LEU A 107 -6.17 10.15 -26.98
N THR A 108 -6.33 9.05 -27.72
CA THR A 108 -5.34 7.96 -27.76
C THR A 108 -3.97 8.39 -28.26
N GLN A 109 -3.91 9.42 -29.12
CA GLN A 109 -2.67 9.96 -29.66
C GLN A 109 -2.09 11.12 -28.84
N LYS A 110 -2.86 11.68 -27.88
CA LYS A 110 -2.38 12.77 -27.02
C LYS A 110 -1.31 12.23 -26.07
N ARG A 111 -0.21 12.97 -25.96
CA ARG A 111 0.95 12.64 -25.14
C ARG A 111 1.09 13.64 -24.01
N VAL A 112 1.48 13.16 -22.84
CA VAL A 112 1.59 13.96 -21.61
C VAL A 112 2.97 13.75 -20.98
N SER A 113 3.59 14.86 -20.60
CA SER A 113 4.79 14.90 -19.78
C SER A 113 4.49 15.67 -18.50
N LYS A 114 4.46 14.99 -17.36
CA LYS A 114 4.07 15.59 -16.08
C LYS A 114 4.70 14.87 -14.92
N LYS A 115 5.13 15.63 -13.92
CA LYS A 115 5.59 15.11 -12.64
C LYS A 115 4.55 15.41 -11.57
N LEU A 116 4.08 14.38 -10.89
CA LEU A 116 3.08 14.48 -9.84
C LEU A 116 3.65 13.88 -8.55
N PHE A 117 3.52 14.63 -7.46
CA PHE A 117 4.02 14.23 -6.15
C PHE A 117 2.86 13.94 -5.23
N ASN A 118 2.97 12.84 -4.48
CA ASN A 118 2.05 12.50 -3.39
C ASN A 118 0.58 12.45 -3.84
N VAL A 119 0.31 11.81 -4.98
CA VAL A 119 -1.04 11.69 -5.57
C VAL A 119 -1.56 10.26 -5.46
N THR A 120 -2.87 10.12 -5.24
CA THR A 120 -3.53 8.81 -5.37
C THR A 120 -3.72 8.44 -6.85
N PRO A 121 -3.88 7.14 -7.20
CA PRO A 121 -4.17 6.72 -8.57
C PRO A 121 -5.41 7.40 -9.18
N GLN A 122 -6.44 7.64 -8.38
CA GLN A 122 -7.64 8.35 -8.84
C GLN A 122 -7.37 9.82 -9.15
N GLU A 123 -6.57 10.50 -8.32
CA GLU A 123 -6.15 11.88 -8.58
C GLU A 123 -5.21 11.99 -9.78
N LEU A 124 -4.33 11.01 -9.97
CA LEU A 124 -3.45 10.91 -11.14
C LEU A 124 -4.28 10.96 -12.43
N ILE A 125 -5.30 10.10 -12.55
CA ILE A 125 -6.18 10.07 -13.72
C ILE A 125 -6.86 11.43 -13.93
N LYS A 126 -7.48 11.98 -12.88
CA LYS A 126 -8.18 13.27 -12.97
C LYS A 126 -7.23 14.38 -13.44
N ARG A 127 -6.01 14.45 -12.89
CA ARG A 127 -5.02 15.48 -13.24
C ARG A 127 -4.43 15.31 -14.63
N VAL A 128 -4.32 14.09 -15.13
CA VAL A 128 -3.84 13.81 -16.50
C VAL A 128 -4.94 14.13 -17.51
N LEU A 129 -6.17 13.73 -17.25
CA LEU A 129 -7.30 13.94 -18.15
C LEU A 129 -7.76 15.40 -18.23
N SER A 130 -7.61 16.15 -17.13
CA SER A 130 -7.85 17.60 -17.12
C SER A 130 -6.92 18.36 -18.06
N ASP A 131 -5.66 17.92 -18.22
CA ASP A 131 -4.70 18.61 -19.10
C ASP A 131 -5.05 18.44 -20.59
N VAL A 132 -5.74 17.36 -20.94
CA VAL A 132 -6.10 17.03 -22.33
C VAL A 132 -7.55 17.38 -22.68
N ASN A 133 -8.21 18.20 -21.85
CA ASN A 133 -9.61 18.63 -22.00
C ASN A 133 -10.57 17.44 -22.17
N SER A 134 -10.53 16.48 -21.24
CA SER A 134 -11.32 15.25 -21.31
C SER A 134 -12.04 14.94 -20.00
N PHE A 135 -13.06 14.08 -20.08
CA PHE A 135 -13.84 13.63 -18.93
C PHE A 135 -14.03 12.11 -18.95
N ILE A 136 -14.35 11.57 -17.77
CA ILE A 136 -14.57 10.13 -17.57
C ILE A 136 -16.03 9.88 -17.21
N ILE A 137 -16.61 8.88 -17.87
CA ILE A 137 -17.89 8.29 -17.50
C ILE A 137 -17.63 6.91 -16.91
N TYR A 138 -18.15 6.67 -15.72
CA TYR A 138 -18.11 5.36 -15.05
C TYR A 138 -19.47 4.67 -15.23
N ASP A 139 -19.47 3.53 -15.90
CA ASP A 139 -20.61 2.62 -16.00
C ASP A 139 -20.33 1.36 -15.18
N ASN A 140 -20.83 1.36 -13.93
CA ASN A 140 -20.64 0.27 -13.00
C ASN A 140 -21.38 -1.01 -13.42
N SER A 141 -22.46 -0.91 -14.21
CA SER A 141 -23.29 -2.04 -14.60
C SER A 141 -22.55 -2.96 -15.57
N ASN A 142 -21.81 -2.35 -16.50
CA ASN A 142 -21.03 -3.05 -17.51
C ASN A 142 -19.52 -3.10 -17.19
N ARG A 143 -19.13 -2.65 -15.99
CA ARG A 143 -17.72 -2.45 -15.59
C ARG A 143 -16.95 -1.70 -16.68
N ARG A 144 -17.52 -0.62 -17.20
CA ARG A 144 -16.96 0.15 -18.30
C ARG A 144 -16.54 1.54 -17.84
N ILE A 145 -15.35 1.96 -18.23
CA ILE A 145 -14.86 3.32 -18.08
C ILE A 145 -14.74 3.90 -19.49
N THR A 146 -15.45 4.98 -19.76
CA THR A 146 -15.38 5.67 -21.06
C THR A 146 -14.71 7.03 -20.86
N VAL A 147 -13.63 7.30 -21.57
CA VAL A 147 -12.91 8.58 -21.57
C VAL A 147 -13.25 9.32 -22.85
N LYS A 148 -13.92 10.46 -22.74
CA LYS A 148 -14.35 11.29 -23.88
C LYS A 148 -13.65 12.63 -23.90
N SER A 149 -13.36 13.15 -25.09
CA SER A 149 -12.88 14.52 -25.24
C SER A 149 -14.03 15.51 -25.02
N LEU A 150 -13.78 16.60 -24.31
CA LEU A 150 -14.74 17.72 -24.19
C LEU A 150 -14.91 18.44 -25.54
N ASP A 151 -13.92 18.36 -26.43
CA ASP A 151 -13.99 18.94 -27.77
C ASP A 151 -15.09 18.30 -28.63
N ASN A 152 -15.56 17.11 -28.24
CA ASN A 152 -16.56 16.29 -28.95
C ASN A 152 -17.86 16.11 -28.13
N ALA A 153 -18.00 16.80 -27.00
CA ALA A 153 -19.19 16.74 -26.16
C ALA A 153 -20.25 17.72 -26.69
N SER A 154 -20.96 17.31 -27.74
CA SER A 154 -22.20 17.94 -28.23
C SER A 154 -23.43 17.33 -27.57
#